data_AF-A0A1G0E2S2-F1
#
_entry.id   AF-A0A1G0E2S2-F1
#
_cell.length_a   1.000
_cell.length_b   1.000
_cell.length_c   1.000
_cell.angle_alpha   90.00
_cell.angle_beta   90.00
_cell.angle_gamma   90.00
#
_symmetry.space_group_name_H-M   'P 1'
#
loop_
_entity.id
_entity.type
_entity.pdbx_description
1 polymer ?
#
loop_
_entity_poly.entity_id
_entity_poly.type
_entity_poly.pdbx_seq_one_letter_code
_entity_poly.pdbx_strand_id
1 'polypeptide(L)'
;MTNLQKKICFIKNNLSSEFLYHLLASDSFFNYNMQAVKGVKMPRGNKTAIMQYKIPVPPIAEQERIVKILDKFDALVNDISIGLPAELSARRQQYEYYQTKLLTFKEMI
;
A
#
# COMPACT_ATOMS: atom_id res chain seq x y z
N MET A 1 -9.99 -8.79 27.46
CA MET A 1 -10.48 -7.87 26.40
C MET A 1 -10.60 -8.66 25.11
N THR A 2 -11.82 -9.03 24.74
CA THR A 2 -12.12 -10.02 23.70
C THR A 2 -11.78 -9.52 22.30
N ASN A 3 -10.84 -10.22 21.66
CA ASN A 3 -10.44 -10.00 20.27
C ASN A 3 -11.60 -10.44 19.36
N LEU A 4 -12.45 -9.49 18.95
CA LEU A 4 -13.67 -9.77 18.22
C LEU A 4 -13.35 -10.05 16.74
N GLN A 5 -13.09 -11.32 16.42
CA GLN A 5 -12.90 -11.77 15.05
C GLN A 5 -14.25 -11.80 14.32
N LYS A 6 -14.37 -11.04 13.23
CA LYS A 6 -15.57 -11.03 12.39
C LYS A 6 -15.23 -11.46 10.98
N LYS A 7 -16.20 -12.05 10.29
CA LYS A 7 -16.09 -12.34 8.85
C LYS A 7 -16.29 -11.04 8.06
N ILE A 8 -15.63 -10.93 6.90
CA ILE A 8 -15.68 -9.75 6.01
C ILE A 8 -17.12 -9.27 5.73
N CYS A 9 -18.10 -10.18 5.69
CA CYS A 9 -19.50 -9.86 5.38
C CYS A 9 -20.27 -9.08 6.47
N PHE A 10 -19.80 -9.04 7.73
CA PHE A 10 -20.66 -8.72 8.89
C PHE A 10 -20.38 -7.37 9.57
N ILE A 11 -19.68 -6.44 8.93
CA ILE A 11 -19.13 -5.26 9.62
C ILE A 11 -19.35 -3.95 8.88
N LYS A 12 -20.50 -3.77 8.22
CA LYS A 12 -20.80 -2.50 7.54
C LYS A 12 -20.79 -1.27 8.46
N ASN A 13 -21.00 -1.42 9.78
CA ASN A 13 -21.18 -0.29 10.69
C ASN A 13 -19.99 -0.01 11.63
N ASN A 14 -18.91 -0.81 11.60
CA ASN A 14 -17.78 -0.68 12.55
C ASN A 14 -16.42 -0.94 11.89
N LEU A 15 -16.31 -0.76 10.58
CA LEU A 15 -15.09 -1.00 9.82
C LEU A 15 -14.88 0.14 8.83
N SER A 16 -13.75 0.83 8.93
CA SER A 16 -13.31 1.85 7.97
C SER A 16 -12.92 1.18 6.64
N SER A 17 -13.26 1.84 5.53
CA SER A 17 -12.86 1.43 4.17
C SER A 17 -11.35 1.40 4.00
N GLU A 18 -10.68 2.39 4.56
CA GLU A 18 -9.23 2.60 4.50
C GLU A 18 -8.51 1.52 5.31
N PHE A 19 -9.02 1.19 6.50
CA PHE A 19 -8.47 0.09 7.29
C PHE A 19 -8.65 -1.25 6.57
N LEU A 20 -9.82 -1.49 5.97
CA LEU A 20 -10.06 -2.70 5.19
C LEU A 20 -9.11 -2.79 3.99
N TYR A 21 -8.82 -1.69 3.30
CA TYR A 21 -7.85 -1.65 2.21
C TYR A 21 -6.47 -2.15 2.65
N HIS A 22 -5.92 -1.56 3.70
CA HIS A 22 -4.61 -1.96 4.25
C HIS A 22 -4.60 -3.41 4.73
N LEU A 23 -5.69 -3.88 5.33
CA LEU A 23 -5.81 -5.25 5.80
C LEU A 23 -5.87 -6.26 4.65
N LEU A 24 -6.58 -5.96 3.56
CA LEU A 24 -6.64 -6.79 2.37
C LEU A 24 -5.33 -6.75 1.56
N ALA A 25 -4.56 -5.67 1.67
CA ALA A 25 -3.22 -5.57 1.09
C ALA A 25 -2.16 -6.34 1.90
N SER A 26 -2.48 -6.85 3.09
CA SER A 26 -1.51 -7.56 3.93
C SER A 26 -1.15 -8.95 3.39
N ASP A 27 0.09 -9.38 3.65
CA ASP A 27 0.58 -10.71 3.31
C ASP A 27 -0.26 -11.83 3.95
N SER A 28 -0.82 -11.60 5.14
CA SER A 28 -1.67 -12.58 5.82
C SER A 28 -2.93 -12.88 4.99
N PHE A 29 -3.60 -11.85 4.50
CA PHE A 29 -4.76 -12.03 3.63
C PHE A 29 -4.35 -12.62 2.29
N PHE A 30 -3.27 -12.13 1.68
CA PHE A 30 -2.77 -12.64 0.40
C PHE A 30 -2.48 -14.14 0.47
N ASN A 31 -1.74 -14.59 1.48
CA ASN A 31 -1.41 -16.00 1.69
C ASN A 31 -2.64 -16.86 1.94
N TYR A 32 -3.64 -16.34 2.64
CA TYR A 32 -4.93 -17.02 2.80
C TYR A 32 -5.67 -17.13 1.46
N ASN A 33 -5.72 -16.04 0.70
CA ASN A 33 -6.39 -16.01 -0.61
C ASN A 33 -5.78 -17.04 -1.57
N MET A 34 -4.44 -17.09 -1.62
CA MET A 34 -3.68 -17.96 -2.49
C MET A 34 -3.93 -19.46 -2.25
N GLN A 35 -4.27 -19.87 -1.02
CA GLN A 35 -4.63 -21.27 -0.72
C GLN A 35 -5.95 -21.70 -1.37
N ALA A 36 -6.86 -20.75 -1.61
CA ALA A 36 -8.19 -21.01 -2.15
C ALA A 36 -8.32 -20.70 -3.65
N VAL A 37 -7.21 -20.34 -4.30
CA VAL A 37 -7.16 -19.98 -5.72
C VAL A 37 -7.39 -21.20 -6.61
N LYS A 38 -8.11 -20.98 -7.72
CA LYS A 38 -8.26 -21.99 -8.80
C LYS A 38 -7.56 -21.53 -10.07
N GLY A 39 -6.90 -22.47 -10.74
CA GLY A 39 -6.19 -22.26 -12.02
C GLY A 39 -4.74 -21.85 -11.84
N VAL A 40 -3.85 -22.40 -12.67
CA VAL A 40 -2.39 -22.19 -12.58
C VAL A 40 -1.94 -20.97 -13.41
N LYS A 41 -2.48 -20.82 -14.63
CA LYS A 41 -2.10 -19.73 -15.54
C LYS A 41 -2.77 -18.40 -15.21
N MET A 42 -4.00 -18.45 -14.69
CA MET A 42 -4.82 -17.28 -14.33
C MET A 42 -5.48 -17.54 -12.98
N PRO A 43 -4.74 -17.36 -11.87
CA PRO A 43 -5.25 -17.64 -10.54
C PRO A 43 -6.48 -16.77 -10.25
N ARG A 44 -7.62 -17.41 -9.92
CA ARG A 44 -8.84 -16.71 -9.52
C ARG A 44 -9.11 -16.95 -8.04
N GLY A 45 -9.28 -15.88 -7.29
CA GLY A 45 -9.69 -15.94 -5.90
C GLY A 45 -11.08 -16.56 -5.75
N ASN A 46 -11.23 -17.42 -4.74
CA ASN A 46 -12.53 -18.01 -4.43
C ASN A 46 -13.33 -17.07 -3.51
N LYS A 47 -14.42 -16.51 -4.04
CA LYS A 47 -15.33 -15.61 -3.30
C LYS A 47 -15.80 -16.23 -1.98
N THR A 48 -16.19 -17.50 -1.94
CA THR A 48 -16.74 -18.10 -0.71
C THR A 48 -15.67 -18.22 0.38
N ALA A 49 -14.43 -18.54 0.01
CA ALA A 49 -13.30 -18.58 0.94
C ALA A 49 -12.95 -17.18 1.44
N ILE A 50 -12.84 -16.19 0.55
CA ILE A 50 -12.55 -14.79 0.92
C ILE A 50 -13.55 -14.29 1.97
N MET A 51 -14.84 -14.53 1.76
CA MET A 51 -15.89 -14.08 2.68
C MET A 51 -15.86 -14.78 4.05
N GLN A 52 -15.13 -15.90 4.18
CA GLN A 52 -14.95 -16.63 5.44
C GLN A 52 -13.70 -16.20 6.20
N TYR A 53 -12.81 -15.40 5.60
CA TYR A 53 -11.62 -14.88 6.27
C TYR A 53 -12.02 -14.10 7.53
N LYS A 54 -11.37 -14.43 8.65
CA LYS A 54 -11.61 -13.79 9.94
C LYS A 54 -10.66 -12.62 10.10
N ILE A 55 -11.22 -11.44 10.36
CA ILE A 55 -10.44 -10.21 10.52
C ILE A 55 -10.58 -9.69 11.96
N PRO A 56 -9.49 -9.17 12.55
CA PRO A 56 -9.57 -8.40 13.79
C PRO A 56 -10.23 -7.06 13.50
N VAL A 57 -11.14 -6.63 14.38
CA VAL A 57 -11.87 -5.36 14.22
C VAL A 57 -11.67 -4.56 15.49
N PRO A 58 -10.61 -3.74 15.56
CA PRO A 58 -10.39 -2.86 16.69
C PRO A 58 -11.44 -1.72 16.71
N PRO A 59 -11.54 -0.94 17.79
CA PRO A 59 -12.36 0.27 17.82
C PRO A 59 -12.00 1.26 16.70
N ILE A 60 -12.96 2.08 16.25
CA ILE A 60 -12.76 3.02 15.12
C ILE A 60 -11.55 3.93 15.31
N ALA A 61 -11.35 4.48 16.51
CA ALA A 61 -10.20 5.33 16.80
C ALA A 61 -8.84 4.63 16.57
N GLU A 62 -8.75 3.33 16.88
CA GLU A 62 -7.55 2.55 16.61
C GLU A 62 -7.41 2.22 15.12
N GLN A 63 -8.51 1.99 14.40
CA GLN A 63 -8.48 1.82 12.94
C GLN A 63 -7.91 3.08 12.27
N GLU A 64 -8.41 4.27 12.63
CA GLU A 64 -7.93 5.55 12.11
C GLU A 64 -6.46 5.80 12.43
N ARG A 65 -6.02 5.47 13.66
CA ARG A 65 -4.61 5.60 14.06
C ARG A 65 -3.72 4.71 13.21
N ILE A 66 -4.12 3.46 12.97
CA ILE A 66 -3.37 2.51 12.13
C ILE A 66 -3.30 3.02 10.69
N VAL A 67 -4.45 3.39 10.11
CA VAL A 67 -4.55 3.92 8.75
C VAL A 67 -3.63 5.13 8.57
N LYS A 68 -3.68 6.10 9.48
CA LYS A 68 -2.84 7.30 9.41
C LYS A 68 -1.34 6.99 9.38
N ILE A 69 -0.91 5.97 10.11
CA ILE A 69 0.49 5.55 10.10
C ILE A 69 0.84 4.90 8.76
N LEU A 70 0.00 3.98 8.28
CA LEU A 70 0.23 3.26 7.03
C LEU A 70 0.19 4.19 5.81
N ASP A 71 -0.80 5.09 5.73
CA ASP A 71 -0.91 6.09 4.67
C ASP A 71 0.31 7.00 4.63
N LYS A 72 0.87 7.37 5.79
CA LYS A 72 2.09 8.16 5.84
C LYS A 72 3.28 7.41 5.22
N PHE A 73 3.41 6.11 5.47
CA PHE A 73 4.46 5.32 4.85
C PHE A 73 4.23 5.14 3.34
N ASP A 74 3.00 4.84 2.94
CA ASP A 74 2.65 4.69 1.54
C ASP A 74 2.94 5.97 0.75
N ALA A 75 2.53 7.12 1.29
CA ALA A 75 2.80 8.43 0.70
C ALA A 75 4.30 8.74 0.59
N LEU A 76 5.12 8.32 1.55
CA LEU A 76 6.58 8.55 1.48
C LEU A 76 7.27 7.66 0.43
N VAL A 77 6.73 6.48 0.14
CA VAL A 77 7.39 5.48 -0.72
C VAL A 77 6.86 5.53 -2.15
N ASN A 78 5.55 5.68 -2.32
CA ASN A 78 4.86 5.44 -3.59
C ASN A 78 4.28 6.70 -4.23
N ASP A 79 4.10 7.80 -3.48
CA ASP A 79 3.58 9.04 -4.07
C ASP A 79 4.59 9.66 -5.04
N ILE A 80 4.13 10.10 -6.20
CA ILE A 80 4.98 10.64 -7.26
C ILE A 80 5.38 12.11 -6.97
N SER A 81 4.55 12.82 -6.21
CA SER A 81 4.68 14.25 -5.94
C SER A 81 5.46 14.53 -4.66
N ILE A 82 5.55 13.57 -3.75
CA ILE A 82 6.29 13.68 -2.49
C ILE A 82 7.16 12.44 -2.26
N GLY A 83 7.95 12.43 -1.18
CA GLY A 83 8.70 11.23 -0.79
C GLY A 83 9.84 10.85 -1.75
N LEU A 84 10.12 9.54 -1.83
CA LEU A 84 11.25 8.99 -2.55
C LEU A 84 11.19 9.21 -4.07
N PRO A 85 10.05 9.03 -4.76
CA PRO A 85 9.99 9.24 -6.21
C PRO A 85 10.25 10.70 -6.60
N ALA A 86 9.70 11.65 -5.85
CA ALA A 86 9.92 13.08 -6.07
C ALA A 86 11.40 13.46 -5.88
N GLU A 87 12.02 12.99 -4.80
CA GLU A 87 13.45 13.22 -4.55
C GLU A 87 14.31 12.60 -5.66
N LEU A 88 14.03 11.36 -6.07
CA LEU A 88 14.77 10.70 -7.14
C LEU A 88 14.69 11.48 -8.47
N SER A 89 13.51 12.01 -8.80
CA SER A 89 13.31 12.84 -9.99
C SER A 89 14.14 14.12 -9.92
N ALA A 90 14.09 14.83 -8.79
CA ALA A 90 14.88 16.04 -8.57
C ALA A 90 16.39 15.77 -8.68
N ARG A 91 16.87 14.65 -8.13
CA ARG A 91 18.29 14.25 -8.22
C ARG A 91 18.73 13.91 -9.63
N ARG A 92 17.86 13.30 -10.45
CA ARG A 92 18.14 13.03 -11.86
C ARG A 92 18.26 14.32 -12.66
N GLN A 93 17.33 15.26 -12.48
CA GLN A 93 17.40 16.58 -13.12
C GLN A 93 18.66 17.35 -12.71
N GLN A 94 19.01 17.30 -11.42
CA GLN A 94 20.24 17.89 -10.91
C GLN A 94 21.49 17.27 -11.58
N TYR A 95 21.54 15.94 -11.69
CA TYR A 95 22.62 15.22 -12.34
C TYR A 95 22.75 15.62 -13.82
N GLU A 96 21.65 15.63 -14.56
CA GLU A 96 21.61 16.02 -15.98
C GLU A 96 22.13 17.45 -16.17
N TYR A 97 21.68 18.40 -15.34
CA TYR A 97 22.15 19.78 -15.38
C TYR A 97 23.67 19.88 -15.23
N TYR A 98 24.24 19.20 -14.23
CA TYR A 98 25.69 19.25 -14.00
C TYR A 98 26.46 18.48 -15.07
N GLN A 99 25.93 17.37 -15.57
CA GLN A 99 26.52 16.63 -16.68
C GLN A 99 26.63 17.52 -17.92
N THR A 100 25.54 18.18 -18.32
CA THR A 100 25.55 19.11 -19.44
C THR A 100 26.56 20.23 -19.19
N LYS A 101 26.54 20.87 -18.02
CA LYS A 101 27.42 21.99 -17.69
C LYS A 101 28.92 21.62 -17.76
N LEU A 102 29.29 20.42 -17.29
CA LEU A 102 30.68 19.95 -17.32
C LEU A 102 31.14 19.57 -18.73
N LEU A 103 30.23 19.11 -19.59
CA LEU A 103 30.53 18.72 -20.96
C LEU A 103 30.42 19.87 -21.96
N THR A 104 29.73 20.96 -21.61
CA THR A 104 29.75 22.22 -22.36
C THR A 104 30.88 23.10 -21.84
N PHE A 105 32.04 23.04 -22.50
CA PHE A 105 33.12 23.98 -22.24
C PHE A 105 32.75 25.34 -22.83
N LYS A 106 32.70 26.38 -21.99
CA LYS A 106 32.62 27.76 -22.47
C LYS A 106 33.96 28.08 -23.12
N GLU A 107 33.99 28.22 -24.45
CA GLU A 107 35.19 28.71 -25.13
C GLU A 107 35.55 30.08 -24.55
N MET A 108 36.77 30.18 -23.99
CA MET A 108 37.32 31.46 -23.59
C MET A 108 37.75 32.19 -24.87
N ILE A 109 36.99 33.23 -25.24
CA ILE A 109 37.39 34.25 -26.21
C ILE A 109 38.46 35.14 -25.56
#